data_AF-X1F2C8-F1
#
_entry.id   AF-X1F2C8-F1
#
_cell.length_a   1.000
_cell.length_b   1.000
_cell.length_c   1.000
_cell.angle_alpha   90.00
_cell.angle_beta   90.00
_cell.angle_gamma   90.00
#
_symmetry.space_group_name_H-M   'P 1'
#
loop_
_entity.id
_entity.type
_entity.pdbx_description
1 polymer ?
#
loop_
_entity_poly.entity_id
_entity_poly.type
_entity_poly.pdbx_seq_one_letter_code
_entity_poly.pdbx_strand_id
1 'polypeptide(L)'
;EKICLKDVWIFFMDEYLDWEDRMVPKSHPMSFAGYMNKNLFSLLDSSLGLNPEQVVWPNPYDLDYNDNKIKELGGIDICYGGIGYHGHVAFNEPYNTYYHIS
;
A
#
# COMPACT_ATOMS: atom_id res chain seq x y z
N GLU A 1 -0.50 15.40 -22.08
CA GLU A 1 -1.93 15.16 -21.81
C GLU A 1 -2.13 15.14 -20.30
N LYS A 2 -3.20 15.73 -19.75
CA LYS A 2 -3.49 15.68 -18.30
C LYS A 2 -4.52 14.59 -18.04
N ILE A 3 -4.29 13.75 -17.02
CA ILE A 3 -5.14 12.61 -16.68
C ILE A 3 -6.06 13.00 -15.50
N CYS A 4 -7.35 12.66 -15.56
CA CYS A 4 -8.28 12.86 -14.44
C CYS A 4 -8.16 11.71 -13.44
N LEU A 5 -8.03 12.01 -12.15
CA LEU A 5 -7.87 11.02 -11.08
C LEU A 5 -9.12 10.85 -10.20
N LYS A 6 -10.24 11.48 -10.56
CA LYS A 6 -11.49 11.45 -9.76
C LYS A 6 -12.09 10.07 -9.56
N ASP A 7 -11.85 9.15 -10.50
CA ASP A 7 -12.38 7.79 -10.45
C ASP A 7 -11.27 6.75 -10.18
N VAL A 8 -10.09 7.21 -9.77
CA VAL A 8 -8.92 6.34 -9.50
C VAL A 8 -8.85 6.03 -8.02
N TRP A 9 -8.88 4.74 -7.68
CA TRP A 9 -8.65 4.25 -6.33
C TRP A 9 -7.28 3.59 -6.23
N ILE A 10 -6.56 3.88 -5.15
CA ILE A 10 -5.21 3.39 -4.90
C ILE A 10 -5.22 2.62 -3.58
N PHE A 11 -4.80 1.36 -3.63
CA PHE A 11 -4.70 0.48 -2.47
C PHE A 11 -3.24 0.16 -2.18
N PHE A 12 -2.81 0.36 -0.94
CA PHE A 12 -1.50 -0.09 -0.48
C PHE A 12 -1.60 -1.48 0.15
N MET A 13 -0.60 -2.30 -0.14
CA MET A 13 -0.51 -3.66 0.38
C MET A 13 -0.02 -3.69 1.83
N ASP A 14 0.95 -2.85 2.18
CA ASP A 14 1.63 -2.88 3.47
C ASP A 14 1.81 -1.49 4.08
N GLU A 15 1.94 -1.43 5.40
CA GLU A 15 2.53 -0.32 6.16
C GLU A 15 3.20 -0.88 7.42
N TYR A 16 4.27 -0.25 7.87
CA TYR A 16 4.91 -0.63 9.12
C TYR A 16 4.06 -0.24 10.33
N LEU A 17 4.02 -1.13 11.32
CA LEU A 17 3.45 -0.84 12.63
C LEU A 17 4.55 -0.53 13.66
N ASP A 18 4.20 0.25 14.67
CA ASP A 18 4.99 0.42 15.87
C ASP A 18 4.74 -0.75 16.85
N TRP A 19 5.39 -0.68 18.02
CA TRP A 19 5.33 -1.74 19.04
C TRP A 19 3.99 -1.82 19.77
N GLU A 20 3.05 -0.90 19.53
CA GLU A 20 1.68 -0.89 20.06
C GLU A 20 0.65 -1.25 18.97
N ASP A 21 1.09 -1.88 17.87
CA ASP A 21 0.27 -2.24 16.70
C ASP A 21 -0.39 -1.05 16.00
N ARG A 22 0.16 0.16 16.15
CA ARG A 22 -0.30 1.36 15.45
C ARG A 22 0.54 1.59 14.20
N MET A 23 -0.03 2.18 13.15
CA MET A 23 0.77 2.60 12.00
C MET A 23 1.90 3.55 12.44
N VAL A 24 3.10 3.33 11.91
CA VAL A 24 4.21 4.25 12.18
C VAL A 24 3.87 5.68 11.68
N PRO A 25 4.37 6.73 12.33
CA PRO A 25 4.15 8.10 11.87
C PRO A 25 4.68 8.30 10.44
N LYS A 26 4.04 9.16 9.64
CA LYS A 26 4.50 9.51 8.27
C LYS A 26 5.91 10.11 8.22
N SER A 27 6.42 10.63 9.35
CA SER A 27 7.79 11.12 9.47
C SER A 27 8.83 10.01 9.68
N HIS A 28 8.38 8.78 10.00
CA HIS A 28 9.25 7.64 10.20
C HIS A 28 9.93 7.25 8.88
N PRO A 29 11.24 6.97 8.85
CA PRO A 29 11.98 6.65 7.62
C PRO A 29 11.44 5.46 6.83
N MET A 30 10.79 4.52 7.52
CA MET A 30 10.21 3.31 6.92
C MET A 30 8.73 3.47 6.53
N SER A 31 8.09 4.61 6.79
CA SER A 31 6.67 4.78 6.48
C SER A 31 6.45 4.82 4.97
N PHE A 32 5.66 3.88 4.45
CA PHE A 32 5.24 3.93 3.05
C PHE A 32 4.32 5.10 2.79
N ALA A 33 3.43 5.45 3.74
CA ALA A 33 2.61 6.65 3.66
C ALA A 33 3.44 7.94 3.60
N GLY A 34 4.50 8.01 4.40
CA GLY A 34 5.47 9.11 4.34
C GLY A 34 6.17 9.18 2.98
N TYR A 35 6.70 8.05 2.51
CA TYR A 35 7.39 7.94 1.23
C TYR A 35 6.49 8.35 0.05
N MET A 36 5.27 7.82 -0.03
CA MET A 36 4.34 8.08 -1.13
C MET A 36 3.82 9.51 -1.11
N ASN A 37 3.59 10.08 0.07
CA ASN A 37 3.24 11.49 0.18
C ASN A 37 4.35 12.38 -0.38
N LYS A 38 5.62 12.10 -0.07
CA LYS A 38 6.76 12.90 -0.52
C LYS A 38 7.07 12.74 -2.02
N ASN A 39 6.97 11.52 -2.55
CA ASN A 39 7.48 11.18 -3.88
C ASN A 39 6.39 11.06 -4.95
N LEU A 40 5.11 11.05 -4.58
CA LEU A 40 4.01 11.01 -5.53
C LEU A 40 2.96 12.08 -5.21
N PHE A 41 2.26 11.96 -4.08
CA PHE A 41 1.04 12.74 -3.85
C PHE A 41 1.28 14.25 -3.74
N SER A 42 2.39 14.69 -3.12
CA SER A 42 2.74 16.12 -3.05
C SER A 42 3.14 16.73 -4.39
N LEU A 43 3.45 15.89 -5.38
CA LEU A 43 3.87 16.32 -6.73
C LEU A 43 2.69 16.33 -7.71
N LEU A 44 1.54 15.76 -7.33
CA LEU A 44 0.34 15.76 -8.16
C LEU A 44 -0.30 17.16 -8.18
N ASP A 45 -0.73 17.56 -9.37
CA ASP A 45 -1.56 18.76 -9.56
C ASP A 45 -2.93 18.51 -8.91
N SER A 46 -3.34 19.36 -7.96
CA SER A 46 -4.59 19.21 -7.23
C SER A 46 -5.83 19.30 -8.13
N SER A 47 -5.71 19.93 -9.31
CA SER A 47 -6.78 19.99 -10.31
C SER A 47 -7.09 18.63 -10.95
N LEU A 48 -6.23 17.62 -10.78
CA LEU A 48 -6.47 16.25 -11.25
C LEU A 48 -7.57 15.54 -10.44
N GLY A 49 -7.90 16.03 -9.24
CA GLY A 49 -9.10 15.65 -8.50
C GLY A 49 -9.03 14.32 -7.74
N LEU A 50 -7.83 13.84 -7.38
CA LEU A 50 -7.68 12.67 -6.49
C LEU A 50 -8.18 13.03 -5.09
N ASN A 51 -9.23 12.36 -4.61
CA ASN A 51 -9.71 12.51 -3.23
C ASN A 51 -8.82 11.68 -2.28
N PRO A 52 -8.36 12.23 -1.13
CA PRO A 52 -7.65 11.47 -0.11
C PRO A 52 -8.33 10.16 0.33
N GLU A 53 -9.67 10.09 0.32
CA GLU A 53 -10.43 8.88 0.66
C GLU A 53 -10.22 7.74 -0.36
N GLN A 54 -9.78 8.06 -1.57
CA GLN A 54 -9.44 7.10 -2.62
C GLN A 54 -8.05 6.47 -2.44
N VAL A 55 -7.28 6.95 -1.45
CA VAL A 55 -5.97 6.41 -1.09
C VAL A 55 -6.12 5.56 0.17
N VAL A 56 -6.22 4.25 -0.04
CA VAL A 56 -6.57 3.28 0.99
C VAL A 56 -5.31 2.59 1.51
N TRP A 57 -5.13 2.62 2.82
CA TRP A 57 -4.03 1.96 3.54
C TRP A 57 -4.57 0.78 4.36
N PRO A 58 -3.76 -0.27 4.58
CA PRO A 58 -4.11 -1.34 5.51
C PRO A 58 -4.48 -0.78 6.89
N ASN A 59 -5.56 -1.30 7.47
CA ASN A 59 -6.01 -0.90 8.80
C ASN A 59 -5.63 -1.98 9.82
N PRO A 60 -4.71 -1.70 10.77
CA PRO A 60 -4.30 -2.71 11.76
C PRO A 60 -5.43 -3.14 12.70
N TYR A 61 -6.51 -2.37 12.81
CA TYR A 61 -7.67 -2.68 13.65
C TYR A 61 -8.84 -3.31 12.89
N ASP A 62 -8.75 -3.39 11.55
CA ASP A 62 -9.75 -4.01 10.68
C ASP A 62 -9.02 -4.60 9.47
N LEU A 63 -8.55 -5.83 9.63
CA LEU A 63 -7.70 -6.51 8.65
C LEU A 63 -8.43 -6.76 7.31
N ASP A 64 -9.75 -6.85 7.34
CA ASP A 64 -10.58 -7.09 6.16
C ASP A 64 -10.98 -5.78 5.45
N TYR A 65 -10.59 -4.60 5.98
CA TYR A 65 -11.01 -3.30 5.47
C TYR A 65 -10.70 -3.13 3.98
N ASN A 66 -9.46 -3.43 3.57
CA ASN A 66 -9.03 -3.32 2.18
C ASN A 66 -9.82 -4.28 1.28
N ASP A 67 -9.91 -5.55 1.67
CA ASP A 67 -10.59 -6.59 0.90
C ASP A 67 -12.08 -6.27 0.69
N ASN A 68 -12.75 -5.82 1.75
CA ASN A 68 -14.13 -5.37 1.70
C ASN A 68 -14.29 -4.18 0.77
N LYS A 69 -13.40 -3.19 0.84
CA LYS A 69 -13.45 -1.99 0.01
C LYS A 69 -13.18 -2.29 -1.47
N ILE A 70 -12.20 -3.14 -1.75
CA ILE A 70 -11.90 -3.63 -3.10
C ILE A 70 -13.13 -4.33 -3.69
N LYS A 71 -13.77 -5.21 -2.90
CA LYS A 71 -14.97 -5.92 -3.34
C LYS A 71 -16.15 -4.99 -3.58
N GLU A 72 -16.35 -3.98 -2.73
CA GLU A 72 -17.38 -2.94 -2.90
C GLU A 72 -17.21 -2.18 -4.24
N LEU A 73 -15.97 -1.91 -4.63
CA LEU A 73 -15.63 -1.15 -5.83
C LEU A 73 -15.49 -2.02 -7.10
N GLY A 74 -15.66 -3.35 -6.99
CA GLY A 74 -15.67 -4.25 -8.12
C GLY A 74 -14.34 -4.94 -8.47
N GLY A 75 -13.32 -4.83 -7.61
CA GLY A 75 -12.03 -5.52 -7.78
C GLY A 75 -10.84 -4.60 -8.07
N ILE A 76 -9.71 -5.20 -8.43
CA ILE A 76 -8.47 -4.50 -8.80
C ILE A 76 -8.23 -4.65 -10.31
N ASP A 77 -8.05 -3.54 -11.01
CA ASP A 77 -7.70 -3.54 -12.44
C ASP A 77 -6.23 -3.91 -12.68
N ILE A 78 -5.33 -3.34 -11.88
CA ILE A 78 -3.88 -3.45 -12.05
C ILE A 78 -3.20 -3.45 -10.67
N CYS A 79 -2.19 -4.30 -10.49
CA CYS A 79 -1.34 -4.33 -9.30
C CYS A 79 0.12 -4.04 -9.68
N TYR A 80 0.77 -3.17 -8.91
CA TYR A 80 2.19 -2.85 -9.05
C TYR A 80 2.93 -3.31 -7.80
N GLY A 81 3.84 -4.27 -7.96
CA GLY A 81 4.66 -4.81 -6.89
C GLY A 81 6.13 -4.93 -7.30
N GLY A 82 7.02 -4.65 -6.35
CA GLY A 82 8.43 -4.99 -6.48
C GLY A 82 8.67 -6.46 -6.14
N ILE A 83 9.71 -7.05 -6.71
CA ILE A 83 10.20 -8.38 -6.31
C ILE A 83 11.44 -8.16 -5.45
N GLY A 84 11.36 -8.57 -4.18
CA GLY A 84 12.49 -8.53 -3.25
C GLY A 84 13.63 -9.43 -3.72
N TYR A 85 14.84 -9.20 -3.23
CA TYR A 85 16.02 -10.01 -3.61
C TYR A 85 15.81 -11.51 -3.34
N HIS A 86 15.08 -11.85 -2.27
CA HIS A 86 14.72 -13.23 -1.94
C HIS A 86 13.46 -13.74 -2.64
N GLY A 87 12.81 -12.92 -3.47
CA GLY A 87 11.57 -13.27 -4.18
C GLY A 87 10.28 -12.90 -3.44
N HIS A 88 10.34 -12.15 -2.33
CA HIS A 88 9.14 -11.67 -1.65
C HIS A 88 8.36 -10.66 -2.50
N VAL A 89 7.05 -10.64 -2.30
CA VAL A 89 6.13 -9.63 -2.85
C VAL A 89 5.37 -9.05 -1.67
N ALA A 90 5.32 -7.71 -1.57
CA ALA A 90 4.82 -7.07 -0.36
C ALA A 90 5.62 -7.59 0.87
N PHE A 91 5.01 -7.67 2.05
CA PHE A 91 5.62 -8.38 3.19
C PHE A 91 5.51 -9.91 3.14
N ASN A 92 5.09 -10.51 2.00
CA ASN A 92 4.99 -11.96 1.86
C ASN A 92 6.31 -12.57 1.37
N GLU A 93 7.08 -13.12 2.30
CA GLU A 93 8.30 -13.88 2.01
C GLU A 93 7.98 -15.25 1.41
N PRO A 94 8.80 -15.76 0.47
CA PRO A 94 8.64 -17.10 -0.04
C PRO A 94 8.94 -18.13 1.04
N TYR A 95 8.29 -19.29 0.94
CA TYR A 95 8.52 -20.40 1.84
C TYR A 95 9.99 -20.85 1.80
N ASN A 96 10.59 -21.09 2.96
CA ASN A 96 11.96 -21.57 3.06
C ASN A 96 12.07 -22.98 2.44
N THR A 97 12.65 -23.09 1.25
CA THR A 97 12.86 -24.38 0.55
C THR A 97 14.15 -25.10 0.94
N TYR A 98 14.94 -24.57 1.88
CA TYR A 98 16.09 -25.29 2.40
C TYR A 98 15.61 -26.38 3.36
N TYR A 99 15.55 -27.61 2.86
CA TYR A 99 15.55 -28.80 3.70
C TYR A 99 16.77 -28.73 4.63
N HIS A 100 16.55 -28.46 5.90
CA HIS A 100 17.53 -28.75 6.93
C HIS A 100 17.60 -30.28 7.05
N ILE A 101 18.58 -30.89 6.37
CA ILE A 101 18.99 -32.26 6.70
C ILE A 101 19.69 -32.13 8.06
N SER A 102 18.93 -32.36 9.12
CA SER A 102 19.44 -32.61 10.47
C SER A 102 20.21 -33.91 10.54
#